data_AF-A0A5M5DMH2-F1
#
_entry.id   AF-A0A5M5DMH2-F1
#
_cell.length_a   1.000
_cell.length_b   1.000
_cell.length_c   1.000
_cell.angle_alpha   90.00
_cell.angle_beta   90.00
_cell.angle_gamma   90.00
#
_symmetry.space_group_name_H-M   'P 1'
#
loop_
_entity.id
_entity.type
_entity.pdbx_description
1 polymer ?
#
loop_
_entity_poly.entity_id
_entity_poly.type
_entity_poly.pdbx_seq_one_letter_code
_entity_poly.pdbx_strand_id
1 'polypeptide(L)'
;MIRQCAILFGCLALGELIVYLTGIKLPSSIIGMLLLTLFLKLGWIKLHWVQGLSDFLVANLGFFFVPPGVALMLYFDVIAAEFWPIVTATIVSTALVLVVTGWVHQIVRKFRLARQIKLARKLHLTDFHLSEKLHLKDKINLTNKDK
;
A
#
# COMPACT_ATOMS: atom_id res chain seq x y z
N MET A 1 -7.07 26.01 -4.81
CA MET A 1 -6.84 25.92 -3.36
C MET A 1 -8.14 25.66 -2.59
N ILE A 2 -9.06 26.64 -2.39
CA ILE A 2 -10.24 26.45 -1.50
C ILE A 2 -11.14 25.26 -1.87
N ARG A 3 -11.43 25.06 -3.17
CA ARG A 3 -12.23 23.93 -3.67
C ARG A 3 -11.58 22.58 -3.39
N GLN A 4 -10.25 22.53 -3.45
CA GLN A 4 -9.47 21.30 -3.25
C GLN A 4 -9.45 20.95 -1.75
N CYS A 5 -9.34 21.98 -0.89
CA CYS A 5 -9.45 21.83 0.56
C CYS A 5 -10.83 21.30 0.93
N ALA A 6 -11.89 21.91 0.37
CA ALA A 6 -13.27 21.49 0.62
C ALA A 6 -13.51 20.02 0.23
N ILE A 7 -12.91 19.55 -0.87
CA ILE A 7 -13.03 18.15 -1.28
C ILE A 7 -12.27 17.22 -0.33
N LEU A 8 -11.01 17.53 0.02
CA LEU A 8 -10.22 16.69 0.92
C LEU A 8 -10.81 16.64 2.34
N PHE A 9 -11.07 17.80 2.93
CA PHE A 9 -11.65 17.90 4.27
C PHE A 9 -13.11 17.43 4.30
N GLY A 10 -13.88 17.68 3.24
CA GLY A 10 -15.24 17.15 3.11
C GLY A 10 -15.26 15.62 3.07
N CYS A 11 -14.32 15.01 2.34
CA CYS A 11 -14.19 13.56 2.29
C CYS A 11 -13.76 12.95 3.64
N LEU A 12 -12.84 13.64 4.34
CA LEU A 12 -12.43 13.25 5.69
C LEU A 12 -13.59 13.37 6.70
N ALA A 13 -14.36 14.46 6.65
CA ALA A 13 -15.54 14.67 7.48
C ALA A 13 -16.64 13.62 7.20
N LEU A 14 -16.86 13.26 5.93
CA LEU A 14 -17.76 12.16 5.58
C LEU A 14 -17.25 10.82 6.11
N GLY A 15 -15.94 10.56 6.05
CA GLY A 15 -15.33 9.37 6.62
C GLY A 15 -15.54 9.29 8.14
N GLU A 16 -15.42 10.43 8.83
CA GLU A 16 -15.69 10.53 10.27
C GLU A 16 -17.17 10.32 10.61
N LEU A 17 -18.08 10.91 9.81
CA LEU A 17 -19.51 10.68 9.95
C LEU A 17 -19.88 9.20 9.77
N ILE A 18 -19.26 8.52 8.80
CA ILE A 18 -19.45 7.08 8.58
C ILE A 18 -18.95 6.28 9.78
N VAL A 19 -17.74 6.56 10.29
CA VAL A 19 -17.21 5.89 11.48
C VAL A 19 -18.12 6.10 12.69
N TYR A 20 -18.60 7.32 12.89
CA TYR A 20 -19.50 7.67 13.98
C TYR A 20 -20.82 6.90 13.90
N LEU A 21 -21.40 6.78 12.69
CA LEU A 21 -22.67 6.06 12.48
C LEU A 21 -22.53 4.54 12.53
N THR A 22 -21.45 3.98 12.00
CA THR A 22 -21.24 2.52 11.92
C THR A 22 -20.47 1.93 13.09
N GLY A 23 -19.84 2.76 13.93
CA GLY A 23 -19.06 2.31 15.08
C GLY A 23 -17.80 1.51 14.73
N ILE A 24 -17.34 1.59 13.48
CA ILE A 24 -16.18 0.82 13.00
C ILE A 24 -14.90 1.36 13.65
N LYS A 25 -14.07 0.47 14.21
CA LYS A 25 -12.77 0.80 14.84
C LYS A 25 -11.65 1.15 13.85
N LEU A 26 -11.98 1.74 12.71
CA LEU A 26 -11.00 2.17 11.72
C LEU A 26 -10.78 3.68 11.85
N PRO A 27 -9.54 4.16 11.69
CA PRO A 27 -9.28 5.59 11.58
C PRO A 27 -10.12 6.21 10.46
N SER A 28 -10.80 7.33 10.77
CA SER A 28 -11.63 8.07 9.82
C SER A 28 -10.86 8.48 8.56
N SER A 29 -9.56 8.76 8.69
CA SER A 29 -8.65 9.06 7.56
C SER A 29 -8.61 7.94 6.50
N ILE A 30 -8.61 6.66 6.90
CA ILE A 30 -8.59 5.54 5.96
C ILE A 30 -9.91 5.48 5.18
N ILE A 31 -11.04 5.68 5.87
CA ILE A 31 -12.36 5.66 5.24
C ILE A 31 -12.52 6.85 4.30
N GLY A 32 -12.05 8.05 4.69
CA GLY A 32 -11.98 9.21 3.80
C GLY A 32 -11.15 8.93 2.55
N MET A 33 -9.98 8.30 2.66
CA MET A 33 -9.17 7.93 1.50
C MET A 33 -9.88 6.95 0.57
N LEU A 34 -10.59 5.94 1.12
CA LEU A 34 -11.39 5.00 0.34
C LEU A 34 -12.57 5.69 -0.35
N LEU A 35 -13.25 6.59 0.33
CA LEU A 35 -14.36 7.36 -0.20
C LEU A 35 -13.91 8.29 -1.34
N LEU A 36 -12.76 8.96 -1.17
CA LEU A 36 -12.15 9.77 -2.21
C LEU A 36 -11.81 8.92 -3.44
N THR A 37 -11.20 7.76 -3.22
CA THR A 37 -10.88 6.79 -4.29
C THR A 37 -12.15 6.35 -5.02
N LEU A 38 -13.24 6.11 -4.29
CA LEU A 38 -14.53 5.73 -4.87
C LEU A 38 -15.12 6.86 -5.73
N PHE A 39 -15.09 8.11 -5.26
CA PHE A 39 -15.54 9.26 -6.05
C PHE A 39 -14.69 9.52 -7.30
N LEU A 40 -13.38 9.26 -7.23
CA LEU A 40 -12.50 9.30 -8.40
C LEU A 40 -12.86 8.19 -9.40
N LYS A 41 -13.16 6.98 -8.91
CA LYS A 41 -13.60 5.87 -9.78
C LYS A 41 -14.97 6.10 -10.42
N LEU A 42 -15.91 6.72 -9.70
CA LEU A 42 -17.24 7.08 -10.20
C LEU A 42 -17.19 8.28 -11.17
N GLY A 43 -16.04 8.96 -11.30
CA GLY A 43 -15.88 10.13 -12.16
C GLY A 43 -16.55 11.41 -11.64
N TRP A 44 -17.13 11.38 -10.43
CA TRP A 44 -17.74 12.54 -9.78
C TRP A 44 -16.71 13.61 -9.43
N ILE A 45 -15.47 13.20 -9.14
CA ILE A 45 -14.36 14.08 -8.81
C ILE A 45 -13.21 13.81 -9.78
N LYS A 46 -12.80 14.82 -10.55
CA LYS A 46 -11.63 14.71 -11.44
C LYS A 46 -10.34 14.83 -10.63
N LEU A 47 -9.34 14.00 -10.93
CA LEU A 47 -8.04 13.97 -10.21
C LEU A 47 -7.40 15.36 -10.09
N HIS A 48 -7.43 16.16 -11.16
CA HIS A 48 -6.85 17.50 -11.17
C HIS A 48 -7.48 18.47 -10.15
N TRP A 49 -8.66 18.15 -9.61
CA TRP A 49 -9.32 18.98 -8.60
C TRP A 49 -8.66 18.83 -7.24
N VAL A 50 -8.01 17.70 -6.95
CA VAL A 50 -7.43 17.42 -5.64
C VAL A 50 -5.90 17.45 -5.68
N GLN A 51 -5.30 17.04 -6.80
CA GLN A 51 -3.87 16.83 -6.95
C GLN A 51 -3.01 18.02 -6.51
N GLY A 52 -3.33 19.25 -6.94
CA GLY A 52 -2.52 20.43 -6.57
C GLY A 52 -2.43 20.72 -5.06
N LEU A 53 -3.46 20.39 -4.28
CA LEU A 53 -3.40 20.54 -2.82
C LEU A 53 -2.70 19.34 -2.16
N SER A 54 -2.97 18.13 -2.64
CA SER A 54 -2.29 16.93 -2.15
C SER A 54 -0.78 17.03 -2.35
N ASP A 55 -0.33 17.47 -3.54
CA ASP A 55 1.09 17.66 -3.84
C ASP A 55 1.72 18.74 -2.94
N PHE A 56 0.98 19.82 -2.65
CA PHE A 56 1.44 20.85 -1.71
C PHE A 56 1.57 20.32 -0.27
N LEU A 57 0.59 19.53 0.21
CA LEU A 57 0.65 18.91 1.54
C LEU A 57 1.79 17.89 1.63
N VAL A 58 2.01 17.10 0.59
CA VAL A 58 3.09 16.12 0.52
C VAL A 58 4.46 16.81 0.45
N ALA A 59 4.58 17.90 -0.32
CA ALA A 59 5.80 18.71 -0.37
C ALA A 59 6.15 19.34 0.99
N ASN A 60 5.13 19.68 1.79
CA ASN A 60 5.28 20.23 3.14
C ASN A 60 5.06 19.19 4.25
N LEU A 61 5.10 17.89 3.94
CA LEU A 61 4.80 16.81 4.90
C LEU A 61 5.75 16.86 6.11
N GLY A 62 7.01 17.21 5.88
CA GLY A 62 8.01 17.40 6.94
C GLY A 62 7.58 18.42 8.00
N PHE A 63 6.93 19.51 7.58
CA PHE A 63 6.41 20.53 8.51
C PHE A 63 5.29 19.94 9.40
N PHE A 64 4.42 19.10 8.86
CA PHE A 64 3.35 18.44 9.63
C PHE A 64 3.86 17.36 10.61
N PHE A 65 5.09 16.87 10.45
CA PHE A 65 5.72 15.97 11.41
C PHE A 65 6.42 16.67 12.58
N VAL A 66 6.65 17.99 12.49
CA VAL A 66 7.27 18.75 13.59
C VAL A 66 6.41 18.73 14.87
N PRO A 67 5.09 19.03 14.85
CA PRO A 67 4.29 19.05 16.07
C PRO A 67 4.22 17.69 16.79
N PRO A 68 3.99 16.55 16.10
CA PRO A 68 4.09 15.22 16.72
C PRO A 68 5.50 14.93 17.25
N GLY A 69 6.55 15.34 16.54
CA GLY A 69 7.93 15.17 16.99
C GLY A 69 8.24 15.93 18.27
N VAL A 70 7.77 17.17 18.40
CA VAL A 70 7.89 17.96 19.63
C VAL A 70 7.08 17.33 20.77
N ALA A 71 5.89 16.81 20.49
CA ALA A 71 5.08 16.11 21.49
C ALA A 71 5.77 14.85 22.03
N LEU A 72 6.57 14.15 21.21
CA LEU A 72 7.37 13.00 21.66
C LEU A 72 8.48 13.40 22.65
N MET A 73 8.93 14.66 22.65
CA MET A 73 9.97 15.10 23.58
C MET A 73 9.53 15.01 25.04
N LEU A 74 8.22 15.10 25.31
CA LEU A 74 7.64 14.92 26.64
C LEU A 74 7.82 13.48 27.17
N TYR A 75 8.14 12.52 26.30
CA TYR A 75 8.31 11.11 26.63
C TYR A 75 9.75 10.62 26.38
N PHE A 76 10.73 11.54 26.25
CA PHE A 76 12.12 11.18 25.95
C PHE A 76 12.73 10.24 27.00
N ASP A 77 12.43 10.43 28.29
CA ASP A 77 12.95 9.56 29.36
C ASP A 77 12.50 8.10 29.19
N VAL A 78 11.25 7.88 28.81
CA VAL A 78 10.69 6.54 28.55
C VAL A 78 11.33 5.93 27.31
N ILE A 79 11.49 6.73 26.25
CA ILE A 79 12.12 6.29 25.01
C ILE A 79 13.59 5.93 25.24
N ALA A 80 14.31 6.68 26.09
CA ALA A 80 15.70 6.41 26.43
C ALA A 80 15.84 5.12 27.26
N ALA A 81 14.95 4.89 28.22
CA ALA A 81 14.92 3.66 29.01
C ALA A 81 14.64 2.41 28.15
N GLU A 82 13.70 2.51 27.21
CA GLU A 82 13.25 1.41 26.36
C GLU A 82 13.84 1.47 24.93
N PHE A 83 14.97 2.15 24.75
CA PHE A 83 15.54 2.37 23.42
C PHE A 83 15.87 1.06 22.70
N TRP A 84 16.52 0.12 23.39
CA TRP A 84 16.89 -1.19 22.83
C TRP A 84 15.66 -2.02 22.43
N PRO A 85 14.64 -2.19 23.29
CA PRO A 85 13.39 -2.84 22.92
C PRO A 85 12.69 -2.19 21.71
N ILE A 86 12.59 -0.86 21.65
CA ILE A 86 11.92 -0.15 20.56
C ILE A 86 12.63 -0.40 19.22
N VAL A 87 13.95 -0.23 19.19
CA VAL A 87 14.76 -0.39 17.96
C VAL A 87 14.71 -1.83 17.47
N THR A 88 14.94 -2.80 18.37
CA THR A 88 14.93 -4.22 18.00
C THR A 88 13.54 -4.66 17.53
N ALA A 89 12.47 -4.30 18.24
CA ALA A 89 11.10 -4.61 17.84
C ALA A 89 10.75 -4.00 16.48
N THR A 90 11.17 -2.76 16.20
CA THR A 90 10.90 -2.08 14.91
C THR A 90 11.63 -2.77 13.76
N ILE A 91 12.92 -3.09 13.92
CA ILE A 91 13.70 -3.74 12.86
C ILE A 91 13.18 -5.15 12.60
N VAL A 92 12.96 -5.95 13.65
CA VAL A 92 12.51 -7.33 13.52
C VAL A 92 11.10 -7.38 12.93
N SER A 93 10.17 -6.54 13.39
CA SER A 93 8.82 -6.49 12.84
C SER A 93 8.80 -6.05 11.38
N THR A 94 9.60 -5.05 10.99
CA THR A 94 9.72 -4.60 9.61
C THR A 94 10.28 -5.71 8.70
N ALA A 95 11.37 -6.34 9.11
CA ALA A 95 11.96 -7.46 8.36
C ALA A 95 10.96 -8.61 8.21
N LEU A 96 10.26 -8.96 9.30
CA LEU A 96 9.26 -10.03 9.30
C LEU A 96 8.08 -9.69 8.37
N VAL A 97 7.53 -8.48 8.43
CA VAL A 97 6.47 -8.02 7.53
C VAL A 97 6.91 -8.08 6.07
N LEU A 98 8.14 -7.66 5.75
CA LEU A 98 8.67 -7.71 4.39
C LEU A 98 8.84 -9.14 3.89
N VAL A 99 9.40 -10.04 4.71
CA VAL A 99 9.57 -11.46 4.37
C VAL A 99 8.22 -12.14 4.16
N VAL A 100 7.29 -11.95 5.09
CA VAL A 100 5.95 -12.55 5.01
C VAL A 100 5.20 -12.03 3.80
N THR A 101 5.18 -10.70 3.58
CA THR A 101 4.51 -10.10 2.42
C THR A 101 5.14 -10.56 1.11
N GLY A 102 6.47 -10.62 1.05
CA GLY A 102 7.21 -11.14 -0.10
C GLY A 102 6.89 -12.60 -0.40
N TRP A 103 6.87 -13.45 0.64
CA TRP A 103 6.56 -14.87 0.51
C TRP A 103 5.10 -15.10 0.09
N VAL A 104 4.14 -14.42 0.73
CA VAL A 104 2.73 -14.45 0.35
C VAL A 104 2.57 -14.02 -1.11
N HIS A 105 3.24 -12.95 -1.54
CA HIS A 105 3.21 -12.51 -2.92
C HIS A 105 3.79 -13.56 -3.88
N GLN A 106 4.89 -14.22 -3.54
CA GLN A 106 5.46 -15.31 -4.35
C GLN A 106 4.51 -16.51 -4.45
N ILE A 107 3.84 -16.88 -3.35
CA ILE A 107 2.84 -17.95 -3.31
C ILE A 107 1.67 -17.60 -4.22
N VAL A 108 1.10 -16.40 -4.07
CA VAL A 108 -0.04 -15.93 -4.89
C VAL A 108 0.34 -15.90 -6.36
N ARG A 109 1.56 -15.47 -6.71
CA ARG A 109 2.06 -15.48 -8.09
C ARG A 109 2.16 -16.90 -8.63
N LYS A 110 2.77 -17.84 -7.89
CA LYS A 110 2.86 -19.26 -8.28
C LYS A 110 1.48 -19.87 -8.48
N PHE A 111 0.52 -19.57 -7.59
CA PHE A 111 -0.85 -20.06 -7.68
C PHE A 111 -1.59 -19.50 -8.90
N ARG A 112 -1.42 -18.20 -9.20
CA ARG A 112 -2.03 -17.54 -10.37
C ARG A 112 -1.43 -18.07 -11.67
N LEU A 113 -0.12 -18.30 -11.72
CA LEU A 113 0.60 -18.87 -12.87
C LEU A 113 0.17 -20.33 -13.14
N ALA A 114 0.04 -21.15 -12.09
CA ALA A 114 -0.42 -22.54 -12.22
C ALA A 114 -1.87 -22.63 -12.74
N ARG A 115 -2.75 -21.72 -12.29
CA ARG A 115 -4.13 -21.61 -12.82
C ARG A 115 -4.14 -21.17 -14.29
N GLN A 116 -3.32 -20.20 -14.68
CA GLN A 116 -3.19 -19.74 -16.06
C GLN A 116 -2.70 -20.86 -17.00
N ILE A 117 -1.74 -21.69 -16.58
CA ILE A 117 -1.25 -22.84 -17.38
C ILE A 117 -2.31 -23.94 -17.49
N LYS A 118 -3.06 -24.23 -16.41
CA LYS A 118 -4.18 -25.19 -16.45
C LYS A 118 -5.32 -24.70 -17.36
N LEU A 119 -5.67 -23.41 -17.34
CA LEU A 119 -6.66 -22.84 -18.25
C LEU A 119 -6.18 -22.87 -19.69
N ALA A 120 -4.93 -22.48 -19.97
CA ALA A 120 -4.36 -22.51 -21.31
C ALA A 120 -4.34 -23.94 -21.89
N ARG A 121 -4.02 -24.95 -21.07
CA ARG A 121 -4.05 -26.37 -21.46
C ARG A 121 -5.48 -26.88 -21.70
N LYS A 122 -6.46 -26.40 -20.94
CA LYS A 122 -7.89 -26.76 -21.12
C LYS A 122 -8.50 -26.10 -22.36
N LEU A 123 -7.97 -24.95 -22.78
CA LEU A 123 -8.49 -24.17 -23.91
C LEU A 123 -7.86 -24.55 -25.27
N HIS A 124 -6.95 -25.53 -25.33
CA HIS A 124 -6.39 -26.12 -26.57
C HIS A 124 -6.01 -25.10 -27.66
N LEU A 125 -5.53 -23.92 -27.26
CA LEU A 125 -5.15 -22.84 -28.17
C LEU A 125 -3.64 -22.88 -28.39
N THR A 126 -3.28 -23.64 -29.43
CA THR A 126 -2.19 -23.51 -30.39
C THR A 126 -1.01 -22.58 -30.02
N ASP A 127 0.07 -23.23 -29.59
CA ASP A 127 1.49 -23.07 -29.94
C ASP A 127 2.27 -21.75 -29.86
N PHE A 128 1.68 -20.55 -29.79
CA PHE A 128 2.53 -19.34 -29.91
C PHE A 128 3.12 -18.85 -28.58
N HIS A 129 2.35 -18.88 -27.48
CA HIS A 129 2.80 -18.30 -26.19
C HIS A 129 3.57 -19.25 -25.27
N LEU A 130 3.57 -20.56 -25.55
CA LEU A 130 4.25 -21.56 -24.72
C LEU A 130 5.75 -21.66 -25.04
N SER A 131 6.15 -21.38 -26.29
CA SER A 131 7.55 -21.36 -26.72
C SER A 131 8.36 -20.29 -25.97
N GLU A 132 7.80 -19.09 -25.82
CA GLU A 132 8.46 -17.98 -25.11
C GLU A 132 8.60 -18.25 -23.60
N LYS A 133 7.59 -18.91 -22.98
CA LYS A 133 7.61 -19.25 -21.55
C LYS A 133 8.50 -20.46 -21.24
N LEU A 134 8.64 -21.43 -22.15
CA LEU A 134 9.61 -22.52 -22.01
C LEU A 134 11.05 -21.99 -22.18
N HIS A 135 11.31 -21.14 -23.17
CA HIS A 135 12.63 -20.50 -23.36
C HIS A 135 13.05 -19.65 -22.16
N LEU A 136 12.11 -18.98 -21.48
CA LEU A 136 12.38 -18.27 -20.22
C LEU A 136 12.66 -19.22 -19.05
N LYS A 137 12.02 -20.39 -19.01
CA LYS A 137 12.23 -21.38 -17.94
C LYS A 137 13.56 -22.14 -18.09
N ASP A 138 14.01 -22.40 -19.32
CA ASP A 138 15.35 -22.96 -19.57
C ASP A 138 16.47 -21.94 -19.30
N LYS A 139 16.28 -20.65 -19.60
CA LYS A 139 17.23 -19.60 -19.19
C LYS A 139 17.37 -19.47 -17.68
N ILE A 140 16.28 -19.65 -16.93
CA ILE A 140 16.28 -19.61 -15.47
C ILE A 140 16.93 -20.88 -14.87
N ASN A 141 16.84 -22.03 -15.53
CA ASN A 141 17.50 -23.27 -15.07
C ASN A 141 19.00 -23.31 -15.41
N LEU A 142 19.41 -22.78 -16.56
CA LEU A 142 20.83 -22.71 -16.94
C LEU A 142 21.60 -21.71 -16.08
N THR A 143 21.02 -20.54 -15.74
CA THR A 143 21.66 -19.59 -14.82
C THR A 143 21.71 -20.07 -13.35
N ASN A 144 21.07 -21.19 -13.02
CA ASN A 144 21.11 -21.80 -11.68
C ASN A 144 22.07 -23.01 -11.62
N LYS A 145 22.58 -23.49 -12.77
CA LYS A 145 23.47 -24.66 -12.85
C LYS A 145 24.97 -24.27 -12.82
N ASP A 146 25.29 -23.01 -13.11
CA ASP A 146 26.66 -22.46 -13.13
C ASP A 146 27.05 -21.73 -11.82
N LYS A 147 26.35 -22.01 -10.71
CA LYS A 147 26.65 -21.50 -9.36
C LYS A 147 26.62 -22.63 -8.35
#